data_AF-A0A2P8AZ65-F1
#
_entry.id   AF-A0A2P8AZ65-F1
#
_cell.length_a   1.000
_cell.length_b   1.000
_cell.length_c   1.000
_cell.angle_alpha   90.00
_cell.angle_beta   90.00
_cell.angle_gamma   90.00
#
_symmetry.space_group_name_H-M   'P 1'
#
loop_
_entity.id
_entity.type
_entity.pdbx_description
1 polymer ?
#
loop_
_entity_poly.entity_id
_entity_poly.type
_entity_poly.pdbx_seq_one_letter_code
_entity_poly.pdbx_strand_id
1 'polypeptide(L)'
;MSAAELDRAVTLLVRQVGHWEQPRWSAAAEGGNVSRADLVHKLVQEIANLAADAEGEPRREVPRLPTDLALPDQLRVVTADLLAAGAPEPVLAGAADAVARTRSAL
;
A
#
# COMPACT_ATOMS: atom_id res chain seq x y z
N MET A 1 8.62 14.70 -2.67
CA MET A 1 9.21 13.39 -2.99
C MET A 1 8.83 13.02 -4.41
N SER A 2 9.71 12.33 -5.12
CA SER A 2 9.57 11.92 -6.52
C SER A 2 9.00 10.51 -6.66
N ALA A 3 8.58 10.14 -7.87
CA ALA A 3 8.14 8.77 -8.21
C ALA A 3 9.13 7.68 -7.78
N ALA A 4 10.44 7.95 -7.89
CA ALA A 4 11.49 7.00 -7.50
C ALA A 4 11.53 6.74 -5.99
N GLU A 5 11.15 7.72 -5.16
CA GLU A 5 11.13 7.56 -3.71
C GLU A 5 9.93 6.71 -3.26
N LEU A 6 8.76 6.90 -3.90
CA LEU A 6 7.60 6.04 -3.67
C LEU A 6 7.89 4.59 -4.07
N ASP A 7 8.46 4.38 -5.27
CA ASP A 7 8.83 3.03 -5.75
C ASP A 7 9.82 2.34 -4.80
N ARG A 8 10.81 3.09 -4.31
CA ARG A 8 11.76 2.60 -3.30
C ARG A 8 11.05 2.21 -2.00
N ALA A 9 10.14 3.05 -1.49
CA ALA A 9 9.42 2.78 -0.24
C ALA A 9 8.58 1.49 -0.36
N VAL A 10 7.87 1.33 -1.49
CA VAL A 10 7.06 0.12 -1.77
C VAL A 10 7.95 -1.11 -1.90
N THR A 11 9.07 -1.01 -2.62
CA THR A 11 10.04 -2.10 -2.73
C THR A 11 10.54 -2.58 -1.37
N LEU A 12 10.82 -1.66 -0.44
CA LEU A 12 11.26 -2.01 0.91
C LEU A 12 10.17 -2.72 1.72
N LEU A 13 8.93 -2.23 1.66
CA LEU A 13 7.79 -2.88 2.33
C LEU A 13 7.59 -4.29 1.76
N VAL A 14 7.54 -4.42 0.43
CA VAL A 14 7.29 -5.72 -0.19
C VAL A 14 8.41 -6.72 0.10
N ARG A 15 9.68 -6.30 0.14
CA ARG A 15 10.77 -7.19 0.59
C ARG A 15 10.59 -7.67 2.03
N GLN A 16 10.09 -6.81 2.92
CA GLN A 16 9.83 -7.16 4.32
C GLN A 16 8.69 -8.16 4.48
N VAL A 17 7.65 -8.11 3.66
CA VAL A 17 6.44 -8.94 3.84
C VAL A 17 6.28 -10.06 2.81
N GLY A 18 7.01 -10.03 1.70
CA GLY A 18 6.81 -10.95 0.56
C GLY A 18 7.14 -12.41 0.84
N HIS A 19 7.75 -12.70 2.00
CA HIS A 19 8.06 -14.05 2.48
C HIS A 19 7.17 -14.46 3.66
N TRP A 20 6.17 -13.65 4.01
CA TRP A 20 5.29 -13.93 5.14
C TRP A 20 4.23 -14.95 4.77
N GLU A 21 4.02 -15.90 5.67
CA GLU A 21 2.93 -16.88 5.62
C GLU A 21 1.68 -16.34 6.36
N GLN A 22 0.54 -16.99 6.13
CA GLN A 22 -0.77 -16.56 6.68
C GLN A 22 -0.77 -16.28 8.20
N PRO A 23 -0.12 -17.07 9.08
CA PRO A 23 -0.11 -16.77 10.52
C PRO A 23 0.52 -15.41 10.86
N ARG A 24 1.53 -14.99 10.08
CA ARG A 24 2.20 -13.71 10.31
C ARG A 24 1.34 -12.53 9.85
N TRP A 25 0.57 -12.71 8.78
CA TRP A 25 -0.44 -11.77 8.29
C TRP A 25 -1.59 -11.57 9.27
N SER A 26 -2.07 -12.65 9.91
CA SER A 26 -3.15 -12.58 10.90
C SER A 26 -2.74 -11.98 12.25
N ALA A 27 -1.43 -11.89 12.54
CA ALA A 27 -0.94 -11.30 13.78
C ALA A 27 -1.23 -9.79 13.85
N ALA A 28 -1.36 -9.28 15.06
CA ALA A 28 -1.57 -7.85 15.31
C ALA A 28 -0.39 -7.02 14.80
N ALA A 29 -0.70 -5.87 14.21
CA ALA A 29 0.29 -4.83 13.93
C ALA A 29 0.74 -4.12 15.22
N GLU A 30 1.93 -3.55 15.21
CA GLU A 30 2.45 -2.82 16.37
C GLU A 30 1.57 -1.61 16.71
N GLY A 31 1.29 -1.41 18.01
CA GLY A 31 0.56 -0.24 18.51
C GLY A 31 -0.93 -0.19 18.17
N GLY A 32 -1.54 -1.28 17.67
CA GLY A 32 -2.95 -1.29 17.26
C GLY A 32 -3.70 -2.59 17.54
N ASN A 33 -5.01 -2.54 17.29
CA ASN A 33 -5.94 -3.67 17.46
C ASN A 33 -6.34 -4.32 16.12
N VAL A 34 -5.60 -4.05 15.03
CA VAL A 34 -5.87 -4.59 13.70
C VAL A 34 -4.79 -5.59 13.29
N SER A 35 -5.14 -6.53 12.41
CA SER A 35 -4.15 -7.44 11.84
C SER A 35 -3.19 -6.69 10.91
N ARG A 36 -1.98 -7.21 10.75
CA ARG A 36 -1.02 -6.72 9.75
C ARG A 36 -1.63 -6.72 8.34
N ALA A 37 -2.47 -7.71 8.05
CA ALA A 37 -3.14 -7.83 6.76
C ALA A 37 -4.18 -6.73 6.54
N ASP A 38 -4.93 -6.33 7.58
CA ASP A 38 -5.87 -5.21 7.50
C ASP A 38 -5.13 -3.88 7.33
N LEU A 39 -4.00 -3.71 8.04
CA LEU A 39 -3.19 -2.51 7.92
C LEU A 39 -2.64 -2.33 6.50
N VAL A 40 -2.10 -3.40 5.90
CA VAL A 40 -1.62 -3.33 4.50
C VAL A 40 -2.79 -3.17 3.53
N HIS A 41 -3.95 -3.78 3.78
CA HIS A 41 -5.12 -3.55 2.94
C HIS A 41 -5.53 -2.08 2.89
N LYS A 42 -5.55 -1.45 4.07
CA LYS A 42 -5.89 -0.04 4.20
C LYS A 42 -4.94 0.82 3.39
N LEU A 43 -3.64 0.52 3.45
CA LEU A 43 -2.63 1.18 2.61
C LEU A 43 -2.93 0.98 1.10
N VAL A 44 -3.25 -0.24 0.68
CA VAL A 44 -3.63 -0.54 -0.71
C VAL A 44 -4.84 0.31 -1.14
N GLN A 45 -5.88 0.38 -0.31
CA GLN A 45 -7.06 1.20 -0.57
C GLN A 45 -6.73 2.69 -0.63
N GLU A 46 -5.90 3.19 0.29
CA GLU A 46 -5.46 4.58 0.31
C GLU A 46 -4.73 4.96 -0.98
N ILE A 47 -3.81 4.12 -1.46
CA ILE A 47 -3.09 4.38 -2.72
C ILE A 47 -4.04 4.30 -3.93
N ALA A 48 -4.95 3.34 -3.96
CA ALA A 48 -5.95 3.25 -5.03
C ALA A 48 -6.87 4.49 -5.08
N ASN A 49 -7.23 5.05 -3.93
CA ASN A 49 -8.00 6.29 -3.86
C ASN A 49 -7.21 7.48 -4.43
N LEU A 50 -5.91 7.57 -4.13
CA LEU A 50 -5.05 8.60 -4.70
C LEU A 50 -4.90 8.47 -6.21
N ALA A 51 -4.84 7.24 -6.73
CA ALA A 51 -4.81 6.99 -8.17
C ALA A 51 -6.11 7.46 -8.84
N ALA A 52 -7.26 7.06 -8.30
CA ALA A 52 -8.57 7.52 -8.81
C ALA A 52 -8.71 9.05 -8.76
N ASP A 53 -8.26 9.69 -7.68
CA ASP A 53 -8.26 11.16 -7.56
C ASP A 53 -7.38 11.84 -8.63
N ALA A 54 -6.21 11.26 -8.94
CA ALA A 54 -5.31 11.77 -9.96
C ALA A 54 -5.87 11.58 -11.40
N GLU A 55 -6.62 10.51 -11.63
CA GLU A 55 -7.31 10.24 -12.90
C GLU A 55 -8.61 11.04 -13.07
N GLY A 56 -9.14 11.63 -11.99
CA GLY A 56 -10.47 12.26 -11.99
C GLY A 56 -11.61 11.24 -12.02
N GLU A 57 -11.35 10.00 -11.60
CA GLU A 57 -12.28 8.89 -11.58
C GLU A 57 -12.93 8.71 -10.19
N PRO A 58 -14.13 8.11 -10.10
CA PRO A 58 -14.72 7.76 -8.82
C PRO A 58 -13.85 6.76 -8.06
N ARG A 59 -13.64 7.00 -6.77
CA ARG A 59 -13.00 6.04 -5.86
C ARG A 59 -13.81 4.74 -5.78
N ARG A 60 -13.12 3.60 -5.81
CA ARG A 60 -13.73 2.26 -5.76
C ARG A 60 -13.05 1.45 -4.66
N GLU A 61 -13.80 0.54 -4.06
CA GLU A 61 -13.22 -0.40 -3.10
C GLU A 61 -12.30 -1.38 -3.83
N VAL A 62 -11.08 -1.56 -3.32
CA VAL A 62 -10.16 -2.60 -3.74
C VAL A 62 -10.65 -3.91 -3.15
N PRO A 63 -10.94 -4.94 -3.96
CA PRO A 63 -11.39 -6.22 -3.41
C PRO A 63 -10.35 -6.85 -2.48
N ARG A 64 -10.81 -7.36 -1.33
CA ARG A 64 -10.01 -8.25 -0.50
C ARG A 64 -9.98 -9.64 -1.15
N LEU A 65 -8.82 -10.07 -1.62
CA LEU A 65 -8.66 -11.40 -2.20
C LEU A 65 -8.74 -12.49 -1.11
N PRO A 66 -9.04 -13.76 -1.47
CA PRO A 66 -9.20 -14.84 -0.48
C PRO A 66 -7.96 -15.14 0.36
N THR A 67 -6.79 -14.65 -0.04
CA THR A 67 -5.53 -14.83 0.68
C THR A 67 -4.78 -13.51 0.81
N ASP A 68 -4.24 -13.29 2.00
CA ASP A 68 -3.47 -12.08 2.33
C ASP A 68 -2.08 -12.09 1.69
N LEU A 69 -1.64 -13.24 1.17
CA LEU A 69 -0.40 -13.39 0.43
C LEU A 69 -0.37 -12.54 -0.86
N ALA A 70 -1.54 -12.14 -1.36
CA ALA A 70 -1.66 -11.29 -2.55
C ALA A 70 -1.50 -9.78 -2.25
N LEU A 71 -1.51 -9.36 -0.98
CA LEU A 71 -1.43 -7.95 -0.61
C LEU A 71 -0.17 -7.22 -1.14
N PRO A 72 1.03 -7.83 -1.16
CA PRO A 72 2.21 -7.17 -1.71
C PRO A 72 2.07 -6.90 -3.22
N ASP A 73 1.39 -7.78 -3.94
CA ASP A 73 1.13 -7.60 -5.37
C ASP A 73 0.03 -6.58 -5.63
N GLN A 74 -1.05 -6.59 -4.82
CA GLN A 74 -2.06 -5.54 -4.88
C GLN A 74 -1.44 -4.16 -4.63
N LEU A 75 -0.53 -4.05 -3.66
CA LEU A 75 0.20 -2.80 -3.39
C LEU A 75 1.03 -2.34 -4.59
N ARG A 76 1.73 -3.26 -5.28
CA ARG A 76 2.50 -2.92 -6.49
C ARG A 76 1.59 -2.41 -7.61
N VAL A 77 0.45 -3.06 -7.83
CA VAL A 77 -0.51 -2.68 -8.88
C VAL A 77 -1.02 -1.26 -8.63
N VAL A 78 -1.60 -0.99 -7.46
CA VAL A 78 -2.17 0.35 -7.18
C VAL A 78 -1.11 1.44 -7.14
N THR A 79 0.14 1.10 -6.78
CA THR A 79 1.26 2.06 -6.86
C THR A 79 1.61 2.37 -8.32
N ALA A 80 1.65 1.35 -9.19
CA ALA A 80 1.88 1.55 -10.61
C ALA A 80 0.76 2.39 -11.23
N ASP A 81 -0.50 2.17 -10.84
CA ASP A 81 -1.64 2.96 -11.27
C ASP A 81 -1.49 4.43 -10.84
N LEU A 82 -1.14 4.69 -9.58
CA LEU A 82 -0.89 6.06 -9.08
C LEU A 82 0.22 6.78 -9.87
N LEU A 83 1.30 6.06 -10.22
CA LEU A 83 2.39 6.60 -11.01
C LEU A 83 1.97 6.85 -12.47
N ALA A 84 1.20 5.93 -13.06
CA ALA A 84 0.67 6.06 -14.41
C ALA A 84 -0.33 7.22 -14.54
N ALA A 85 -1.11 7.47 -13.49
CA ALA A 85 -2.02 8.61 -13.38
C ALA A 85 -1.31 9.97 -13.32
N GLY A 86 0.03 9.98 -13.19
CA GLY A 86 0.82 11.23 -13.18
C GLY A 86 0.57 12.09 -11.94
N ALA A 87 0.34 11.46 -10.78
CA ALA A 87 0.02 12.18 -9.56
C ALA A 87 1.09 13.23 -9.19
N PRO A 88 0.68 14.42 -8.69
CA PRO A 88 1.61 15.48 -8.30
C PRO A 88 2.59 15.07 -7.20
N GLU A 89 3.80 15.65 -7.19
CA GLU A 89 4.83 15.34 -6.18
C GLU A 89 4.37 15.41 -4.71
N PRO A 90 3.50 16.36 -4.28
CA PRO A 90 2.98 16.35 -2.91
C PRO A 90 2.15 15.11 -2.58
N VAL A 91 1.40 14.58 -3.57
CA VAL A 91 0.61 13.35 -3.41
C VAL A 91 1.53 12.14 -3.31
N LEU A 92 2.55 12.06 -4.19
CA LEU A 92 3.56 11.00 -4.14
C LEU A 92 4.33 11.00 -2.82
N ALA A 93 4.60 12.18 -2.25
CA ALA A 93 5.20 12.30 -0.94
C ALA A 93 4.30 11.77 0.18
N GLY A 94 3.03 12.16 0.19
CA GLY A 94 2.06 11.64 1.17
C GLY A 94 1.91 10.11 1.10
N ALA A 95 1.90 9.55 -0.12
CA ALA A 95 1.85 8.10 -0.34
C ALA A 95 3.12 7.40 0.19
N ALA A 96 4.31 7.93 -0.11
CA ALA A 96 5.57 7.36 0.38
C ALA A 96 5.65 7.40 1.92
N ASP A 97 5.19 8.48 2.55
CA ASP A 97 5.09 8.56 4.01
C ASP A 97 4.10 7.54 4.58
N ALA A 98 2.96 7.31 3.92
CA ALA A 98 2.01 6.28 4.33
C ALA A 98 2.62 4.88 4.25
N VAL A 99 3.34 4.56 3.18
CA VAL A 99 4.07 3.30 3.02
C VAL A 99 5.12 3.14 4.13
N ALA A 100 5.91 4.18 4.41
CA ALA A 100 6.93 4.15 5.45
C ALA A 100 6.33 3.96 6.86
N ARG A 101 5.23 4.64 7.18
CA ARG A 101 4.51 4.46 8.45
C ARG A 101 3.97 3.05 8.59
N THR A 102 3.29 2.52 7.57
CA THR A 102 2.81 1.14 7.59
C THR A 102 3.96 0.17 7.79
N ARG A 103 5.05 0.31 7.04
CA ARG A 103 6.23 -0.55 7.16
C ARG A 103 6.81 -0.59 8.58
N SER A 104 6.87 0.55 9.26
CA SER A 104 7.38 0.64 10.63
C SER A 104 6.47 -0.01 11.68
N ALA A 105 5.19 -0.23 11.37
CA ALA A 105 4.21 -0.86 12.27
C ALA A 105 4.02 -2.38 12.04
N LEU A 106 4.78 -2.97 11.11
CA LEU A 106 4.66 -4.38 10.67
C LEU A 106 5.72 -5.28 11.29
#